data_AF-A0A2S5KXB9-F1
#
_entry.id   AF-A0A2S5KXB9-F1
#
_cell.length_a   1.000
_cell.length_b   1.000
_cell.length_c   1.000
_cell.angle_alpha   90.00
_cell.angle_beta   90.00
_cell.angle_gamma   90.00
#
_symmetry.space_group_name_H-M   'P 1'
#
loop_
_entity.id
_entity.type
_entity.pdbx_description
1 polymer ?
#
loop_
_entity_poly.entity_id
_entity_poly.type
_entity_poly.pdbx_seq_one_letter_code
_entity_poly.pdbx_strand_id
1 'polypeptide(L)' 'MKDDIKNLSVVELLDRVDLSHYDKTEIIRLRAEVERAEFVAACITGFVNKVKALFVSKKDELSVAGARHA' A
#
# COMPACT_ATOMS: atom_id res chain seq x y z
N MET A 1 -9.52 -23.83 -4.70
CA MET A 1 -9.82 -22.46 -4.24
C MET A 1 -8.90 -22.07 -3.08
N LYS A 2 -7.59 -21.89 -3.30
CA LYS A 2 -6.66 -21.54 -2.20
C LYS A 2 -5.65 -20.44 -2.50
N ASP A 3 -5.76 -19.74 -3.62
CA ASP A 3 -4.77 -18.71 -4.02
C ASP A 3 -5.32 -17.28 -4.14
N ASP A 4 -6.63 -17.05 -4.01
CA ASP A 4 -7.23 -15.73 -4.25
C ASP A 4 -7.25 -14.78 -3.04
N ILE A 5 -6.73 -15.20 -1.88
CA ILE A 5 -6.69 -14.34 -0.67
C ILE A 5 -5.51 -13.36 -0.72
N LYS A 6 -4.49 -13.62 -1.55
CA LYS A 6 -3.20 -12.94 -1.41
C LYS A 6 -3.21 -11.45 -1.80
N ASN A 7 -4.23 -10.95 -2.50
CA ASN A 7 -4.30 -9.55 -2.94
C ASN A 7 -5.72 -8.94 -2.90
N LEU A 8 -6.59 -9.38 -2.00
CA LEU A 8 -7.91 -8.73 -1.86
C LEU A 8 -7.76 -7.36 -1.20
N SER A 9 -8.52 -6.37 -1.67
CA SER A 9 -8.60 -5.08 -1.00
C SER A 9 -9.24 -5.26 0.39
N VAL A 10 -8.87 -4.41 1.33
CA VAL A 10 -9.44 -4.37 2.68
C VAL A 10 -10.94 -4.07 2.62
N VAL A 11 -11.41 -3.35 1.58
CA VAL A 11 -12.85 -3.17 1.31
C VAL A 11 -13.51 -4.51 0.93
N GLU A 12 -12.89 -5.30 0.06
CA GLU A 12 -13.39 -6.63 -0.32
C GLU A 12 -13.35 -7.63 0.85
N LEU A 13 -12.39 -7.48 1.76
CA LEU A 13 -12.35 -8.23 3.01
C LEU A 13 -13.47 -7.79 3.95
N LEU A 14 -13.79 -6.50 3.99
CA LEU A 14 -14.89 -5.97 4.80
C LEU A 14 -16.25 -6.53 4.35
N ASP A 15 -16.46 -6.71 3.04
CA ASP A 15 -17.68 -7.32 2.50
C ASP A 15 -17.88 -8.79 2.93
N ARG A 16 -16.84 -9.45 3.44
CA ARG A 16 -16.91 -10.83 3.97
C ARG A 16 -17.11 -10.88 5.48
N VAL A 17 -17.08 -9.73 6.16
CA VAL A 17 -17.32 -9.65 7.61
C VAL A 17 -18.83 -9.64 7.83
N ASP A 18 -19.29 -10.41 8.82
CA ASP A 18 -20.67 -10.31 9.28
C ASP A 18 -20.89 -8.99 10.02
N LEU A 19 -21.58 -8.06 9.36
CA LEU A 19 -21.93 -6.74 9.89
C LEU A 19 -23.40 -6.66 10.32
N SER A 20 -24.08 -7.79 10.51
CA SER A 20 -25.50 -7.83 10.89
C SER A 20 -25.83 -7.10 12.20
N HIS A 21 -24.84 -6.91 13.07
CA HIS A 21 -24.95 -6.24 14.36
C HIS A 21 -24.77 -4.71 14.27
N TYR A 22 -24.34 -4.19 13.11
CA TYR A 22 -24.11 -2.76 12.89
C TYR A 22 -25.31 -2.10 12.21
N ASP A 23 -25.57 -0.84 12.54
CA ASP A 23 -26.54 -0.06 11.82
C ASP A 23 -26.02 0.34 10.41
N LYS A 24 -26.92 0.77 9.53
CA LYS A 24 -26.55 1.16 8.16
C LYS A 24 -25.55 2.32 8.11
N THR A 25 -25.63 3.25 9.05
CA THR A 25 -24.75 4.42 9.13
C THR A 25 -23.35 4.01 9.54
N GLU A 26 -23.24 3.10 10.51
CA GLU A 26 -21.99 2.51 10.96
C GLU A 26 -21.31 1.74 9.84
N ILE A 27 -22.05 0.93 9.09
CA ILE A 27 -21.52 0.20 7.92
C ILE A 27 -20.95 1.17 6.88
N ILE A 28 -21.66 2.26 6.57
CA ILE A 28 -21.19 3.28 5.61
C ILE A 28 -19.92 3.95 6.14
N ARG A 29 -19.89 4.33 7.42
CA ARG A 29 -18.72 4.94 8.05
C ARG A 29 -17.52 4.01 8.03
N LEU A 30 -17.74 2.72 8.30
CA LEU A 30 -16.70 1.71 8.32
C LEU A 30 -16.10 1.51 6.93
N ARG A 31 -16.94 1.43 5.89
CA ARG A 31 -16.48 1.38 4.49
C ARG A 31 -15.63 2.59 4.12
N ALA A 32 -16.09 3.79 4.45
CA ALA A 32 -15.36 5.03 4.17
C ALA A 32 -14.01 5.09 4.91
N GLU A 33 -13.95 4.59 6.15
CA GLU A 33 -12.71 4.53 6.91
C GLU A 33 -11.71 3.53 6.30
N VAL A 34 -12.19 2.37 5.88
CA VAL A 34 -11.36 1.35 5.23
C VAL A 34 -10.79 1.87 3.91
N GLU A 35 -11.61 2.49 3.06
CA GLU A 35 -11.16 3.08 1.79
C GLU A 35 -10.08 4.17 2.03
N ARG A 36 -10.26 5.01 3.05
CA ARG A 36 -9.24 6.00 3.45
C ARG A 36 -7.95 5.32 3.90
N ALA A 37 -8.04 4.26 4.69
CA ALA A 37 -6.86 3.54 5.18
C ALA A 37 -6.07 2.91 4.02
N GLU A 38 -6.74 2.33 3.03
CA GLU A 38 -6.09 1.79 1.83
C GLU A 38 -5.38 2.87 1.02
N PHE A 39 -6.03 4.01 0.81
CA PHE A 39 -5.41 5.13 0.12
C PHE A 39 -4.14 5.61 0.84
N VAL A 40 -4.20 5.76 2.17
CA VAL A 40 -3.03 6.14 2.98
C VAL A 40 -1.92 5.10 2.87
N ALA A 41 -2.24 3.81 2.91
CA ALA A 41 -1.26 2.73 2.75
C ALA A 41 -0.56 2.78 1.37
N ALA A 42 -1.32 3.06 0.31
CA ALA A 42 -0.78 3.24 -1.03
C ALA A 42 0.15 4.47 -1.11
N CYS A 43 -0.23 5.59 -0.49
CA CYS A 43 0.61 6.80 -0.39
C CYS A 43 1.92 6.53 0.35
N ILE A 44 1.88 5.84 1.50
CA ILE A 44 3.07 5.48 2.28
C ILE A 44 3.99 4.58 1.45
N THR A 45 3.42 3.56 0.81
CA THR A 45 4.18 2.65 -0.06
C THR A 45 4.85 3.42 -1.21
N GLY A 46 4.13 4.33 -1.86
CA GLY A 46 4.67 5.20 -2.90
C GLY A 46 5.78 6.12 -2.40
N PHE A 47 5.62 6.69 -1.21
CA PHE A 47 6.64 7.53 -0.57
C PHE A 47 7.91 6.74 -0.26
N VAL A 48 7.79 5.58 0.40
CA VAL A 48 8.93 4.72 0.72
C VAL A 48 9.66 4.27 -0.54
N ASN A 49 8.93 3.93 -1.61
CA ASN A 49 9.53 3.57 -2.88
C ASN A 49 10.31 4.73 -3.52
N LYS A 50 9.77 5.97 -3.45
CA LYS A 50 10.49 7.16 -3.92
C LYS A 50 11.75 7.44 -3.11
N VAL A 51 11.67 7.31 -1.78
CA VAL A 51 12.85 7.44 -0.90
C VAL A 51 13.90 6.40 -1.27
N LYS A 52 13.51 5.13 -1.42
CA LYS A 52 14.41 4.05 -1.85
C LYS A 52 15.06 4.36 -3.20
N ALA A 53 14.30 4.88 -4.17
CA ALA A 53 14.82 5.23 -5.48
C ALA A 53 15.92 6.31 -5.42
N LEU A 54 15.79 7.31 -4.54
CA LEU A 54 16.82 8.34 -4.35
C LEU A 54 18.15 7.76 -3.85
N PHE A 55 18.11 6.76 -2.96
CA PHE A 55 19.33 6.12 -2.45
C PHE A 55 19.93 5.09 -3.42
N VAL A 56 19.09 4.41 -4.21
CA VAL A 56 19.57 3.50 -5.27
C VAL A 56 20.20 4.31 -6.42
N SER A 57 19.59 5.42 -6.85
CA SER A 57 20.16 6.24 -7.94
C SER A 57 21.52 6.85 -7.57
N LYS A 58 21.69 7.24 -6.30
CA LYS A 58 22.98 7.75 -5.78
C LYS A 58 24.08 6.68 -5.78
N LYS A 59 23.74 5.40 -5.60
CA LYS A 59 24.70 4.30 -5.63
C LYS A 59 25.23 4.06 -7.05
N ASP A 60 24.36 4.16 -8.05
CA ASP A 60 24.75 3.98 -9.45
C ASP A 60 25.59 5.17 -9.96
N GLU A 61 25.28 6.40 -9.56
CA GLU A 61 26.10 7.58 -9.88
C GLU A 61 27.53 7.49 -9.30
N LEU A 62 27.67 7.08 -8.03
CA LEU A 62 28.98 6.89 -7.39
C LEU A 62 29.76 5.69 -7.96
N SER A 63 29.07 4.62 -8.36
CA SER A 63 29.70 3.46 -9.00
C SER A 63 30.22 3.79 -10.40
N VAL A 64 29.49 4.59 -11.19
CA VAL A 64 29.92 5.00 -12.54
C VAL A 64 31.01 6.06 -12.48
N ALA A 65 30.97 6.98 -11.50
CA ALA A 65 32.06 7.93 -11.28
C ALA A 65 33.35 7.23 -10.80
N GLY A 66 33.24 6.24 -9.90
CA GLY A 66 34.38 5.44 -9.43
C GLY A 66 35.01 4.56 -10.51
N ALA A 67 34.23 4.04 -11.46
CA ALA A 67 34.73 3.25 -12.59
C ALA A 67 35.37 4.09 -13.71
N ARG A 68 35.09 5.40 -13.77
CA ARG A 68 35.68 6.32 -14.77
C ARG A 68 37.02 6.93 -14.34
N HIS A 69 37.41 6.75 -13.08
CA HIS A 69 38.64 7.29 -12.50
C HIS A 69 39.62 6.21 -11.98
N ALA A 70 39.31 4.92 -12.16
CA ALA A 70 40.20 3.78 -11.91
C ALA A 70 40.79 3.27 -13.23
#